data_AF-A0A6A6MU22-F1
#
_entry.id   AF-A0A6A6MU22-F1
#
_cell.length_a   1.000
_cell.length_b   1.000
_cell.length_c   1.000
_cell.angle_alpha   90.00
_cell.angle_beta   90.00
_cell.angle_gamma   90.00
#
_symmetry.space_group_name_H-M   'P 1'
#
loop_
_entity.id
_entity.type
_entity.pdbx_description
1 polymer ?
#
loop_
_entity_poly.entity_id
_entity_poly.type
_entity_poly.pdbx_seq_one_letter_code
_entity_poly.pdbx_strand_id
1 'polypeptide(L)'
;MNMSPRDCERNCGRNCSCSAYASIDIAGKETGCLTWYGKLMDTAHDREEGNDIYVRVDAVELAEIAEKWNGFLKRKDMLAILVISVVSAWFVIILFTYLWLKKKKKRVRNKWNKRWLDTIGTVENQVEGSMSHPEIAFFNLSTILAATNSFSPANKLGQGGFGVVYKGKLSNGKEVAVKRLSKDSGQGIDEFKNEVLLIAKLQHQNLVKLLGCCIQGEEPMLVYEYMPNKSLDSFLFNETRRSILDWRKRFDIIVGIARGILYIHQDSRLKIIHRDLKTSNILLDEEMNPKISDFGLARIFKGDQTHEKTNRIVGTFGYMSPEYVVFGKFSTKSDVFSFGIILLEIITGKRNNSFYQEDFYPSMIGKFPDFSGKPPEI
;
A
#
# COMPACT_ATOMS: atom_id res chain seq x y z
N MET A 1 -50.33 65.83 10.41
CA MET A 1 -51.11 64.63 10.76
C MET A 1 -50.33 63.43 10.29
N ASN A 2 -49.69 62.71 11.21
CA ASN A 2 -49.01 61.45 10.95
C ASN A 2 -50.00 60.39 10.42
N MET A 3 -49.93 60.05 9.13
CA MET A 3 -50.83 59.07 8.52
C MET A 3 -50.13 57.73 8.43
N SER A 4 -50.69 56.70 9.07
CA SER A 4 -50.15 55.36 8.97
C SER A 4 -50.41 54.77 7.57
N PRO A 5 -49.69 53.73 7.14
CA PRO A 5 -49.98 53.03 5.89
C PRO A 5 -51.44 52.58 5.77
N ARG A 6 -52.07 52.19 6.88
CA ARG A 6 -53.50 51.81 6.94
C ARG A 6 -54.44 52.99 6.72
N ASP A 7 -54.02 54.20 7.06
CA ASP A 7 -54.81 55.41 6.81
C ASP A 7 -54.75 55.79 5.32
N CYS A 8 -53.60 55.60 4.66
CA CYS A 8 -53.48 55.74 3.20
C CYS A 8 -54.37 54.72 2.47
N GLU A 9 -54.32 53.46 2.91
CA GLU A 9 -55.17 52.38 2.38
C GLU A 9 -56.65 52.73 2.54
N ARG A 10 -57.08 53.14 3.73
CA ARG A 10 -58.48 53.47 4.01
C ARG A 10 -58.94 54.67 3.19
N ASN A 11 -58.11 55.70 3.03
CA ASN A 11 -58.45 56.88 2.25
C ASN A 11 -58.56 56.56 0.76
N CYS A 12 -57.63 55.77 0.21
CA CYS A 12 -57.74 55.27 -1.16
C CYS A 12 -58.95 54.33 -1.31
N GLY A 13 -59.21 53.47 -0.32
CA GLY A 13 -60.33 52.53 -0.27
C GLY A 13 -61.69 53.22 -0.38
N ARG A 14 -61.86 54.35 0.32
CA ARG A 14 -63.11 55.15 0.33
C ARG A 14 -63.37 55.92 -0.97
N ASN A 15 -62.38 56.07 -1.85
CA ASN A 15 -62.53 56.76 -3.12
C ASN A 15 -62.45 55.77 -4.29
N CYS A 16 -63.57 55.53 -4.95
CA CYS A 16 -63.66 54.56 -6.07
C CYS A 16 -62.79 54.92 -7.27
N SER A 17 -62.39 56.19 -7.42
CA SER A 17 -61.49 56.63 -8.47
C SER A 17 -60.01 56.40 -8.13
N CYS A 18 -59.69 56.02 -6.90
CA CYS A 18 -58.30 55.77 -6.48
C CYS A 18 -57.81 54.42 -7.03
N SER A 19 -56.73 54.46 -7.80
CA SER A 19 -56.14 53.31 -8.48
C SER A 19 -54.92 52.75 -7.75
N ALA A 20 -54.22 53.54 -6.95
CA ALA A 20 -53.11 53.07 -6.12
C ALA A 20 -52.81 54.03 -4.97
N TYR A 21 -52.08 53.56 -3.97
CA TYR A 21 -51.49 54.39 -2.93
C TYR A 21 -50.08 53.93 -2.54
N ALA A 22 -49.30 54.82 -1.93
CA ALA A 22 -48.00 54.52 -1.35
C ALA A 22 -47.84 55.32 -0.05
N SER A 23 -47.18 54.73 0.94
CA SER A 23 -46.76 55.44 2.15
C SER A 23 -45.36 55.96 1.92
N ILE A 24 -45.13 57.25 2.16
CA ILE A 24 -43.82 57.88 2.01
C ILE A 24 -43.37 58.46 3.35
N ASP A 25 -42.08 58.35 3.63
CA ASP A 25 -41.47 58.96 4.80
C ASP A 25 -40.84 60.29 4.40
N ILE A 26 -41.33 61.40 4.96
CA ILE A 26 -40.87 62.74 4.62
C ILE A 26 -39.80 63.13 5.64
N ALA A 27 -38.54 63.20 5.17
CA ALA A 27 -37.38 63.46 6.01
C ALA A 27 -37.57 64.69 6.92
N GLY A 28 -37.76 64.44 8.22
CA GLY A 28 -37.85 65.45 9.27
C GLY A 28 -39.25 65.79 9.78
N LYS A 29 -40.37 65.34 9.16
CA LYS A 29 -41.74 65.45 9.72
C LYS A 29 -42.71 64.43 9.07
N GLU A 30 -43.31 63.57 9.91
CA GLU A 30 -44.55 62.76 9.71
C GLU A 30 -44.67 61.89 8.43
N THR A 31 -45.25 60.69 8.54
CA THR A 31 -45.54 59.84 7.38
C THR A 31 -46.70 60.40 6.54
N GLY A 32 -46.49 60.47 5.23
CA GLY A 32 -47.44 60.98 4.25
C GLY A 32 -47.96 59.90 3.29
N CYS A 33 -49.07 60.20 2.59
CA CYS A 33 -49.68 59.31 1.60
C CYS A 33 -49.59 59.91 0.20
N LEU A 34 -49.16 59.11 -0.77
CA LEU A 34 -49.37 59.37 -2.19
C LEU A 34 -50.54 58.53 -2.68
N THR A 35 -51.45 59.14 -3.44
CA THR A 35 -52.58 58.45 -4.08
C THR A 35 -52.62 58.78 -5.56
N TRP A 36 -52.98 57.78 -6.37
CA TRP A 36 -53.15 57.91 -7.81
C TRP A 36 -54.59 57.69 -8.21
N TYR A 37 -55.05 58.46 -9.21
CA TYR A 37 -56.40 58.37 -9.76
C TYR A 37 -56.30 58.12 -11.27
N GLY A 38 -56.61 56.90 -11.72
CA GLY A 38 -56.47 56.50 -13.12
C GLY A 38 -55.07 55.91 -13.46
N LYS A 39 -54.46 56.36 -14.56
CA LYS A 39 -53.19 55.80 -15.05
C LYS A 39 -52.00 56.23 -14.18
N LEU A 40 -51.12 55.28 -13.87
CA LEU A 40 -49.90 55.46 -13.09
C LEU A 40 -48.79 56.11 -13.94
N MET A 41 -48.86 57.43 -14.13
CA MET A 41 -47.98 58.16 -15.05
C MET A 41 -46.56 58.41 -14.51
N ASP A 42 -46.38 58.45 -13.18
CA ASP A 42 -45.10 58.79 -12.52
C ASP A 42 -44.35 57.56 -11.97
N THR A 43 -44.56 56.39 -12.56
CA THR A 43 -43.86 55.16 -12.16
C THR A 43 -42.61 54.95 -13.01
N ALA A 44 -41.45 54.86 -12.35
CA ALA A 44 -40.18 54.52 -12.99
C ALA A 44 -39.74 53.14 -12.54
N HIS A 45 -39.28 52.30 -13.48
CA HIS A 45 -38.63 51.04 -13.16
C HIS A 45 -37.10 51.27 -13.00
N ASP A 46 -36.44 50.46 -12.17
CA ASP A 46 -34.99 50.50 -11.91
C ASP A 46 -34.44 51.77 -11.23
N ARG A 47 -34.92 52.09 -10.03
CA ARG A 47 -34.20 52.98 -9.10
C ARG A 47 -33.77 52.18 -7.86
N GLU A 48 -32.54 52.43 -7.39
CA GLU A 48 -31.99 51.80 -6.18
C GLU A 48 -32.73 52.21 -4.89
N GLU A 49 -33.50 53.31 -4.94
CA GLU A 49 -34.35 53.79 -3.85
C GLU A 49 -35.78 54.06 -4.33
N GLY A 50 -36.77 53.59 -3.55
CA GLY A 50 -38.19 53.72 -3.84
C GLY A 50 -39.07 53.31 -2.66
N ASN A 51 -40.38 53.57 -2.76
CA ASN A 51 -41.37 53.15 -1.77
C ASN A 51 -42.33 52.11 -2.37
N ASP A 52 -42.81 51.19 -1.54
CA ASP A 52 -43.79 50.19 -1.95
C ASP A 52 -45.10 50.86 -2.41
N ILE A 53 -45.56 50.49 -3.60
CA ILE A 53 -46.83 50.94 -4.17
C ILE A 53 -47.87 49.83 -4.09
N TYR A 54 -49.06 50.17 -3.61
CA TYR A 54 -50.21 49.27 -3.50
C TYR A 54 -51.25 49.66 -4.55
N VAL A 55 -51.44 48.79 -5.54
CA VAL A 55 -52.36 49.02 -6.66
C VAL A 55 -53.69 48.34 -6.37
N ARG A 56 -54.79 49.06 -6.60
CA ARG A 56 -56.14 48.50 -6.53
C ARG A 56 -56.33 47.58 -7.74
N VAL A 57 -56.59 46.32 -7.46
CA VAL A 57 -56.86 45.28 -8.46
C VAL A 57 -58.22 44.64 -8.21
N ASP A 58 -58.74 43.94 -9.21
CA ASP A 58 -59.97 43.19 -9.05
C ASP A 58 -59.78 42.03 -8.06
N ALA A 59 -60.75 41.84 -7.17
CA ALA A 59 -60.65 40.85 -6.11
C ALA A 59 -60.64 39.41 -6.65
N VAL A 60 -61.28 39.17 -7.81
CA VAL A 60 -61.27 37.87 -8.49
C VAL A 60 -59.90 37.62 -9.10
N GLU A 61 -59.31 38.60 -9.79
CA GLU A 61 -57.96 38.47 -10.35
C GLU A 61 -56.90 38.24 -9.26
N LEU A 62 -56.99 38.97 -8.13
CA LEU A 62 -56.07 38.78 -7.00
C LEU A 62 -56.19 37.37 -6.40
N ALA A 63 -57.42 36.85 -6.29
CA ALA A 63 -57.67 35.51 -5.80
C ALA A 63 -57.11 34.43 -6.74
N GLU A 64 -57.28 34.58 -8.06
CA GLU A 64 -56.71 33.68 -9.06
C GLU A 64 -55.17 33.64 -9.02
N ILE A 65 -54.52 34.78 -8.84
CA ILE A 65 -53.05 34.87 -8.73
C ILE A 65 -52.57 34.22 -7.43
N ALA A 66 -53.27 34.45 -6.31
CA ALA A 66 -52.94 33.86 -5.01
C ALA A 66 -53.08 32.32 -5.01
N GLU A 67 -54.14 31.79 -5.63
CA GLU A 67 -54.32 30.35 -5.81
C GLU A 67 -53.17 29.73 -6.63
N LYS A 68 -52.76 30.39 -7.71
CA LYS A 68 -51.67 29.94 -8.59
C LYS A 68 -50.31 29.90 -7.86
N TRP A 69 -50.04 30.89 -7.01
CA TRP A 69 -48.83 30.94 -6.18
C TRP A 69 -48.80 29.85 -5.10
N ASN A 70 -49.92 29.60 -4.41
CA ASN A 70 -50.03 28.53 -3.41
C ASN A 70 -49.81 27.14 -4.02
N GLY A 71 -50.29 26.91 -5.25
CA GLY A 71 -50.04 25.67 -5.99
C GLY A 71 -48.55 25.46 -6.34
N PHE A 72 -47.83 26.53 -6.66
CA PHE A 72 -46.40 26.48 -6.98
C PHE A 72 -45.52 26.19 -5.75
N LEU A 73 -45.82 26.83 -4.60
CA LEU A 73 -45.13 26.60 -3.32
C LEU A 73 -45.25 25.14 -2.85
N LYS A 74 -46.47 24.57 -2.86
CA LYS A 74 -46.70 23.15 -2.51
C LYS A 74 -45.87 22.18 -3.37
N ARG A 75 -45.61 22.52 -4.63
CA ARG A 75 -44.84 21.69 -5.57
C ARG A 75 -43.34 21.72 -5.26
N LYS A 76 -42.81 22.86 -4.81
CA LYS A 76 -41.40 23.00 -4.38
C LYS A 76 -41.11 22.23 -3.11
N ASP A 77 -41.99 22.29 -2.11
CA ASP A 77 -41.83 21.55 -0.86
C ASP A 77 -41.85 20.04 -1.09
N MET A 78 -42.76 19.56 -1.96
CA MET A 78 -42.81 18.15 -2.34
C MET A 78 -41.53 17.68 -3.03
N LEU A 79 -40.95 18.49 -3.92
CA LEU A 79 -39.68 18.19 -4.58
C LEU A 79 -38.50 18.18 -3.58
N ALA A 80 -38.47 19.11 -2.63
CA ALA A 80 -37.44 19.13 -1.59
C ALA A 80 -37.46 17.86 -0.73
N ILE A 81 -38.65 17.38 -0.36
CA ILE A 81 -38.81 16.13 0.42
C ILE A 81 -38.29 14.92 -0.35
N LEU A 82 -38.58 14.82 -1.65
CA LEU A 82 -38.09 13.73 -2.52
C LEU A 82 -36.56 13.74 -2.62
N VAL A 83 -35.94 14.90 -2.78
CA VAL A 83 -34.48 15.01 -2.87
C VAL A 83 -33.81 14.59 -1.56
N ILE A 84 -34.33 15.04 -0.41
CA ILE A 84 -33.79 14.67 0.92
C ILE A 84 -33.89 13.16 1.14
N SER A 85 -35.02 12.55 0.78
CA SER A 85 -35.23 11.10 0.85
C SER A 85 -34.17 10.34 0.05
N VAL A 86 -33.96 10.72 -1.21
CA VAL A 86 -32.99 10.07 -2.10
C VAL A 86 -31.56 10.21 -1.57
N VAL A 87 -31.16 11.41 -1.13
CA VAL A 87 -29.82 11.66 -0.58
C VAL A 87 -29.59 10.85 0.70
N SER A 88 -30.59 10.78 1.59
CA SER A 88 -30.49 10.00 2.83
C SER A 88 -30.33 8.50 2.54
N ALA A 89 -31.05 7.96 1.57
CA ALA A 89 -30.94 6.56 1.16
C ALA A 89 -29.55 6.25 0.60
N TRP A 90 -29.00 7.13 -0.26
CA TRP A 90 -27.64 7.00 -0.78
C TRP A 90 -26.59 7.05 0.32
N PHE A 91 -26.73 7.95 1.30
CA PHE A 91 -25.82 8.03 2.43
C PHE A 91 -25.81 6.73 3.25
N VAL A 92 -26.98 6.14 3.52
CA VAL A 92 -27.09 4.86 4.23
C VAL A 92 -26.42 3.72 3.44
N ILE A 93 -26.60 3.67 2.12
CA ILE A 93 -25.96 2.65 1.27
C ILE A 93 -24.44 2.80 1.29
N ILE A 94 -23.91 4.03 1.18
CA ILE A 94 -22.47 4.30 1.24
C ILE A 94 -21.91 3.92 2.62
N LEU A 95 -22.62 4.26 3.70
CA LEU A 95 -22.21 3.90 5.06
C LEU A 95 -22.19 2.37 5.24
N PHE A 96 -23.24 1.69 4.77
CA PHE A 96 -23.36 0.23 4.92
C PHE A 96 -22.30 -0.50 4.09
N THR A 97 -22.04 -0.07 2.86
CA THR A 97 -20.97 -0.61 2.01
C THR A 97 -19.59 -0.37 2.62
N TYR A 98 -19.32 0.83 3.14
CA TYR A 98 -18.08 1.13 3.87
C TYR A 98 -17.89 0.23 5.10
N LEU A 99 -18.94 0.09 5.93
CA LEU A 99 -18.91 -0.78 7.11
C LEU A 99 -18.74 -2.26 6.74
N TRP A 100 -19.38 -2.71 5.65
CA TRP A 100 -19.26 -4.07 5.13
C TRP A 100 -17.85 -4.35 4.61
N LEU A 101 -17.25 -3.42 3.85
CA LEU A 101 -15.86 -3.51 3.40
C LEU A 101 -14.89 -3.54 4.60
N LYS A 102 -15.11 -2.71 5.62
CA LYS A 102 -14.32 -2.70 6.86
C LYS A 102 -14.45 -4.01 7.63
N LYS A 103 -15.67 -4.58 7.74
CA LYS A 103 -15.90 -5.91 8.33
C LYS A 103 -15.26 -7.03 7.51
N LYS A 104 -15.33 -6.99 6.18
CA LYS A 104 -14.69 -7.97 5.28
C LYS A 104 -13.18 -7.96 5.47
N LYS A 105 -12.54 -6.77 5.47
CA LYS A 105 -11.11 -6.62 5.78
C LYS A 105 -10.75 -7.17 7.16
N LYS A 106 -11.54 -6.87 8.19
CA LYS A 106 -11.31 -7.37 9.57
C LYS A 106 -11.46 -8.90 9.68
N ARG A 107 -12.44 -9.50 8.98
CA ARG A 107 -12.64 -10.96 8.92
C ARG A 107 -11.50 -11.68 8.20
N VAL A 108 -11.05 -11.16 7.06
CA VAL A 108 -9.89 -11.72 6.33
C VAL A 108 -8.65 -11.68 7.22
N ARG A 109 -8.40 -10.57 7.93
CA ARG A 109 -7.30 -10.42 8.89
C ARG A 109 -7.39 -11.42 10.05
N ASN A 110 -8.54 -11.55 10.70
CA ASN A 110 -8.69 -12.48 11.83
C ASN A 110 -8.55 -13.95 11.40
N LYS A 111 -9.05 -14.29 10.20
CA LYS A 111 -8.84 -15.60 9.59
C LYS A 111 -7.35 -15.85 9.29
N TRP A 112 -6.64 -14.82 8.86
CA TRP A 112 -5.19 -14.85 8.65
C TRP A 112 -4.40 -15.10 9.92
N ASN A 113 -4.66 -14.32 10.97
CA ASN A 113 -4.01 -14.48 12.26
C ASN A 113 -4.27 -15.87 12.84
N LYS A 114 -5.52 -16.34 12.80
CA LYS A 114 -5.88 -17.68 13.25
C LYS A 114 -5.16 -18.77 12.45
N ARG A 115 -5.19 -18.70 11.12
CA ARG A 115 -4.52 -19.68 10.24
C ARG A 115 -3.01 -19.67 10.43
N TRP A 116 -2.41 -18.52 10.70
CA TRP A 116 -0.97 -18.40 10.95
C TRP A 116 -0.59 -18.97 12.33
N LEU A 117 -1.37 -18.69 13.38
CA LEU A 117 -1.22 -19.32 14.69
C LEU A 117 -1.35 -20.85 14.60
N ASP A 118 -2.34 -21.33 13.84
CA ASP A 118 -2.52 -22.76 13.54
C ASP A 118 -1.33 -23.33 12.75
N THR A 119 -0.72 -22.53 11.85
CA THR A 119 0.45 -22.93 11.04
C THR A 119 1.72 -23.02 11.89
N ILE A 120 1.92 -22.12 12.85
CA ILE A 120 3.01 -22.24 13.82
C ILE A 120 2.80 -23.48 14.68
N GLY A 121 1.61 -23.67 15.26
CA GLY A 121 1.32 -24.84 16.09
C GLY A 121 1.41 -26.17 15.33
N THR A 122 1.00 -26.21 14.05
CA THR A 122 1.16 -27.42 13.23
C THR A 122 2.60 -27.69 12.83
N VAL A 123 3.44 -26.67 12.66
CA VAL A 123 4.86 -26.88 12.36
C VAL A 123 5.66 -27.25 13.60
N GLU A 124 5.24 -26.79 14.78
CA GLU A 124 5.72 -27.30 16.07
C GLU A 124 5.43 -28.82 16.17
N ASN A 125 4.24 -29.26 15.77
CA ASN A 125 3.86 -30.67 15.76
C ASN A 125 4.50 -31.52 14.64
N GLN A 126 4.84 -30.94 13.48
CA GLN A 126 5.46 -31.65 12.35
C GLN A 126 6.98 -31.86 12.49
N VAL A 127 7.59 -31.25 13.50
CA VAL A 127 9.01 -31.41 13.81
C VAL A 127 9.08 -32.08 15.17
N GLU A 128 8.88 -33.40 15.20
CA GLU A 128 9.08 -34.23 16.39
C GLU A 128 10.48 -33.97 16.95
N GLY A 129 10.54 -33.29 18.09
CA GLY A 129 11.78 -32.89 18.72
C GLY A 129 11.60 -31.56 19.43
N SER A 130 11.08 -31.63 20.66
CA SER A 130 11.07 -30.55 21.65
C SER A 130 12.36 -29.75 21.57
N MET A 131 12.26 -28.54 21.05
CA MET A 131 13.28 -27.51 21.18
C MET A 131 12.58 -26.18 21.26
N SER A 132 12.77 -25.51 22.39
CA SER A 132 12.45 -24.10 22.60
C SER A 132 12.87 -23.32 21.35
N HIS A 133 11.90 -22.80 20.61
CA HIS A 133 12.16 -21.82 19.58
C HIS A 133 13.07 -20.74 20.17
N PRO A 134 14.16 -20.32 19.51
CA PRO A 134 14.75 -19.03 19.83
C PRO A 134 13.61 -18.02 19.69
N GLU A 135 13.23 -17.35 20.78
CA GLU A 135 12.02 -16.54 20.87
C GLU A 135 11.96 -15.55 19.69
N ILE A 136 11.19 -15.88 18.65
CA ILE A 136 10.87 -14.93 17.58
C ILE A 136 10.04 -13.85 18.25
N ALA A 137 10.56 -12.64 18.34
CA ALA A 137 9.82 -11.54 18.95
C ALA A 137 8.65 -11.12 18.05
N PHE A 138 7.46 -10.99 18.64
CA PHE A 138 6.32 -10.37 17.97
C PHE A 138 6.32 -8.88 18.25
N PHE A 139 6.60 -8.09 17.22
CA PHE A 139 6.58 -6.64 17.31
C PHE A 139 5.17 -6.10 17.07
N ASN A 140 4.77 -5.13 17.88
CA ASN A 140 3.58 -4.34 17.61
C ASN A 140 3.82 -3.41 16.42
N LEU A 141 2.77 -3.14 15.64
CA LEU A 141 2.87 -2.20 14.51
C LEU A 141 3.32 -0.81 14.96
N SER A 142 2.87 -0.36 16.14
CA SER A 142 3.30 0.91 16.73
C SER A 142 4.81 0.96 16.97
N THR A 143 5.40 -0.14 17.45
CA THR A 143 6.86 -0.24 17.66
C THR A 143 7.61 -0.12 16.33
N ILE A 144 7.14 -0.79 15.28
CA ILE A 144 7.77 -0.72 13.95
C ILE A 144 7.62 0.67 13.32
N LEU A 145 6.45 1.29 13.46
CA LEU A 145 6.22 2.65 12.98
C LEU A 145 7.14 3.64 13.68
N ALA A 146 7.25 3.57 15.01
CA ALA A 146 8.18 4.42 15.76
C ALA A 146 9.64 4.18 15.31
N ALA A 147 10.05 2.91 15.20
CA ALA A 147 11.42 2.55 14.85
C ALA A 147 11.83 3.01 13.45
N THR A 148 10.91 3.01 12.49
CA THR A 148 11.17 3.36 11.07
C THR A 148 10.82 4.81 10.73
N ASN A 149 10.41 5.62 11.71
CA ASN A 149 9.82 6.94 11.50
C ASN A 149 8.67 6.91 10.47
N SER A 150 7.68 6.05 10.73
CA SER A 150 6.53 5.79 9.86
C SER A 150 6.90 5.40 8.43
N PHE A 151 7.90 4.53 8.27
CA PHE A 151 8.44 4.11 6.97
C PHE A 151 8.93 5.29 6.12
N SER A 152 9.61 6.26 6.74
CA SER A 152 10.16 7.42 6.05
C SER A 152 11.02 7.00 4.84
N PRO A 153 10.86 7.65 3.66
CA PRO A 153 11.71 7.39 2.50
C PRO A 153 13.21 7.53 2.78
N ALA A 154 13.59 8.41 3.71
CA ALA A 154 14.98 8.60 4.13
C ALA A 154 15.59 7.33 4.77
N ASN A 155 14.76 6.46 5.33
CA ASN A 155 15.17 5.20 5.94
C ASN A 155 15.12 4.03 4.95
N LYS A 156 14.75 4.23 3.68
CA LYS A 156 14.67 3.14 2.70
C LYS A 156 16.06 2.60 2.39
N LEU A 157 16.26 1.31 2.59
CA LEU A 157 17.50 0.59 2.29
C LEU A 157 17.48 -0.01 0.88
N GLY A 158 16.32 -0.49 0.43
CA GLY A 158 16.16 -1.13 -0.87
C GLY A 158 14.71 -1.51 -1.16
N GLN A 159 14.44 -1.88 -2.41
CA GLN A 159 13.15 -2.40 -2.86
C GLN A 159 13.39 -3.46 -3.94
N GLY A 160 12.70 -4.58 -3.83
CA GLY A 160 12.74 -5.66 -4.81
C GLY A 160 11.37 -6.32 -4.99
N GLY A 161 11.32 -7.44 -5.70
CA GLY A 161 10.09 -8.22 -5.90
C GLY A 161 9.44 -8.69 -4.60
N PHE A 162 10.22 -8.75 -3.52
CA PHE A 162 9.82 -9.22 -2.20
C PHE A 162 9.38 -8.10 -1.25
N GLY A 163 9.29 -6.85 -1.73
CA GLY A 163 8.85 -5.71 -0.94
C GLY A 163 9.94 -4.66 -0.68
N VAL A 164 9.71 -3.81 0.32
CA VAL A 164 10.57 -2.66 0.63
C VAL A 164 11.24 -2.87 1.97
N VAL A 165 12.54 -2.60 2.04
CA VAL A 165 13.32 -2.72 3.28
C VAL A 165 13.66 -1.34 3.81
N TYR A 166 13.43 -1.13 5.11
CA TYR A 166 13.70 0.11 5.83
C TYR A 166 14.69 -0.11 6.95
N LYS A 167 15.59 0.85 7.17
CA LYS A 167 16.35 0.96 8.41
C LYS A 167 15.41 1.40 9.53
N GLY A 168 15.56 0.80 10.69
CA GLY A 168 14.88 1.23 11.90
C GLY A 168 15.81 1.23 13.10
N LYS A 169 15.40 1.93 14.15
CA LYS A 169 16.06 1.92 15.45
C LYS A 169 15.03 1.65 16.53
N LEU A 170 15.15 0.50 17.20
CA LEU A 170 14.26 0.12 18.29
C LEU A 170 14.47 1.05 19.51
N SER A 171 13.52 1.06 20.44
CA SER A 171 13.57 1.90 21.65
C SER A 171 14.79 1.63 22.54
N ASN A 172 15.32 0.40 22.51
CA ASN A 172 16.55 0.02 23.18
C ASN A 172 17.83 0.44 22.43
N GLY A 173 17.70 1.23 21.36
CA GLY A 173 18.81 1.72 20.55
C GLY A 173 19.30 0.75 19.47
N LYS A 174 18.82 -0.50 19.44
CA LYS A 174 19.25 -1.52 18.48
C LYS A 174 18.80 -1.16 17.06
N GLU A 175 19.75 -1.10 16.13
CA GLU A 175 19.45 -0.92 14.71
C GLU A 175 18.92 -2.23 14.08
N VAL A 176 17.90 -2.09 13.24
CA VAL A 176 17.22 -3.21 12.59
C VAL A 176 16.93 -2.91 11.12
N ALA A 177 16.77 -3.97 10.32
CA ALA A 177 16.23 -3.89 8.97
C ALA A 177 14.81 -4.45 8.95
N VAL A 178 13.83 -3.62 8.57
CA VAL A 178 12.41 -3.99 8.50
C VAL A 178 12.03 -4.22 7.04
N LYS A 179 11.82 -5.48 6.66
CA LYS A 179 11.32 -5.89 5.35
C LYS A 179 9.79 -5.89 5.38
N ARG A 180 9.17 -4.93 4.71
CA ARG A 180 7.72 -4.80 4.55
C ARG A 180 7.31 -5.51 3.27
N LEU A 181 6.56 -6.59 3.41
CA LEU A 181 6.18 -7.46 2.28
C LEU A 181 4.95 -6.90 1.58
N SER A 182 4.95 -6.92 0.24
CA SER A 182 3.83 -6.44 -0.57
C SER A 182 2.66 -7.42 -0.55
N LYS A 183 1.43 -6.91 -0.46
CA LYS A 183 0.18 -7.68 -0.58
C LYS A 183 -0.13 -8.14 -2.01
N ASP A 184 0.37 -7.42 -3.01
CA ASP A 184 -0.13 -7.55 -4.38
C ASP A 184 0.41 -8.82 -5.07
N SER A 185 1.29 -9.57 -4.40
CA SER A 185 1.76 -10.87 -4.85
C SER A 185 1.22 -11.98 -3.94
N GLY A 186 0.51 -12.96 -4.52
CA GLY A 186 0.21 -14.21 -3.82
C GLY A 186 1.48 -14.95 -3.34
N GLN A 187 2.63 -14.61 -3.93
CA GLN A 187 3.94 -15.13 -3.60
C GLN A 187 4.49 -14.60 -2.27
N GLY A 188 4.35 -13.30 -1.97
CA GLY A 188 4.92 -12.68 -0.76
C GLY A 188 4.39 -13.27 0.55
N ILE A 189 3.19 -13.85 0.52
CA ILE A 189 2.57 -14.54 1.65
C ILE A 189 3.27 -15.86 1.97
N ASP A 190 3.56 -16.65 0.95
CA ASP A 190 4.22 -17.95 1.14
C ASP A 190 5.70 -17.77 1.44
N GLU A 191 6.33 -16.72 0.87
CA GLU A 191 7.69 -16.30 1.22
C GLU A 191 7.79 -15.84 2.67
N PHE A 192 6.84 -15.03 3.16
CA PHE A 192 6.78 -14.66 4.58
C PHE A 192 6.78 -15.90 5.47
N LYS A 193 5.90 -16.85 5.18
CA LYS A 193 5.80 -18.09 5.96
C LYS A 193 7.10 -18.88 5.89
N ASN A 194 7.70 -19.02 4.72
CA ASN A 194 8.99 -19.71 4.57
C ASN A 194 10.07 -19.01 5.38
N GLU A 195 10.21 -17.69 5.28
CA GLU A 195 11.21 -16.94 6.03
C GLU A 195 11.01 -17.14 7.54
N VAL A 196 9.82 -16.84 8.08
CA VAL A 196 9.55 -17.04 9.52
C VAL A 196 9.82 -18.47 9.96
N LEU A 197 9.46 -19.45 9.14
CA LEU A 197 9.61 -20.86 9.50
C LEU A 197 11.05 -21.36 9.49
N LEU A 198 11.81 -20.94 8.49
CA LEU A 198 13.16 -21.44 8.23
C LEU A 198 14.17 -20.66 9.05
N ILE A 199 14.20 -19.35 8.90
CA ILE A 199 15.28 -18.54 9.46
C ILE A 199 15.21 -18.47 10.98
N ALA A 200 14.02 -18.63 11.58
CA ALA A 200 13.89 -18.71 13.03
C ALA A 200 14.55 -19.95 13.63
N LYS A 201 14.72 -21.01 12.84
CA LYS A 201 15.38 -22.26 13.23
C LYS A 201 16.86 -22.27 12.87
N LEU A 202 17.33 -21.29 12.12
CA LEU A 202 18.71 -21.20 11.65
C LEU A 202 19.47 -20.16 12.47
N GLN A 203 20.57 -20.60 13.07
CA GLN A 203 21.48 -19.72 13.79
C GLN A 203 22.90 -20.08 13.40
N HIS A 204 23.54 -19.18 12.66
CA HIS A 204 24.90 -19.35 12.19
C HIS A 204 25.53 -17.97 11.93
N GLN A 205 26.84 -17.85 12.09
CA GLN A 205 27.54 -16.57 11.94
C GLN A 205 27.41 -16.00 10.53
N ASN A 206 27.37 -16.86 9.51
CA ASN A 206 27.23 -16.48 8.10
C ASN A 206 25.79 -16.49 7.57
N LEU A 207 24.79 -16.42 8.45
CA LEU A 207 23.38 -16.24 8.08
C LEU A 207 22.84 -14.99 8.78
N VAL A 208 21.99 -14.22 8.09
CA VAL A 208 21.33 -13.06 8.70
C VAL A 208 20.33 -13.54 9.74
N LYS A 209 20.39 -12.96 10.93
CA LYS A 209 19.49 -13.28 12.03
C LYS A 209 18.16 -12.56 11.89
N LEU A 210 17.06 -13.31 11.84
CA LEU A 210 15.73 -12.77 12.09
C LEU A 210 15.55 -12.53 13.58
N LEU A 211 15.19 -11.31 13.95
CA LEU A 211 14.92 -10.89 15.32
C LEU A 211 13.45 -11.09 15.67
N GLY A 212 12.57 -10.96 14.69
CA GLY A 212 11.13 -11.09 14.91
C GLY A 212 10.29 -10.74 13.70
N CYS A 213 8.99 -10.69 13.89
CA CYS A 213 8.06 -10.27 12.85
C CYS A 213 6.91 -9.43 13.42
N CYS A 214 6.27 -8.67 12.54
CA CYS A 214 5.04 -7.96 12.82
C CYS A 214 3.96 -8.47 11.86
N ILE A 215 2.90 -9.05 12.42
CA ILE A 215 1.71 -9.51 11.68
C ILE A 215 0.52 -8.55 11.87
N GLN A 216 0.74 -7.44 12.57
CA GLN A 216 -0.29 -6.43 12.81
C GLN A 216 -0.41 -5.47 11.64
N GLY A 217 -1.64 -5.08 11.33
CA GLY A 217 -1.93 -4.13 10.27
C GLY A 217 -2.39 -4.82 8.99
N GLU A 218 -2.04 -4.21 7.87
CA GLU A 218 -2.41 -4.68 6.54
C GLU A 218 -1.33 -5.62 5.98
N GLU A 219 -0.04 -5.28 6.09
CA GLU A 219 1.07 -6.02 5.49
C GLU A 219 1.96 -6.68 6.55
N PRO A 220 2.34 -7.95 6.39
CA PRO A 220 3.29 -8.60 7.27
C PRO A 220 4.69 -8.01 7.09
N MET A 221 5.46 -7.98 8.17
CA MET A 221 6.81 -7.42 8.19
C MET A 221 7.77 -8.34 8.92
N LEU A 222 9.00 -8.40 8.45
CA LEU A 222 10.09 -9.15 9.05
C LEU A 222 11.15 -8.18 9.57
N VAL A 223 11.68 -8.47 10.76
CA VAL A 223 12.65 -7.63 11.45
C VAL A 223 13.96 -8.39 11.57
N TYR A 224 14.98 -7.93 10.87
CA TYR A 224 16.32 -8.50 10.86
C TYR A 224 17.31 -7.65 11.63
N GLU A 225 18.44 -8.23 12.00
CA GLU A 225 19.63 -7.43 12.32
C GLU A 225 20.02 -6.53 11.14
N TYR A 226 20.46 -5.32 11.45
CA TYR A 226 20.89 -4.37 10.43
C TYR A 226 22.31 -4.70 9.94
N MET A 227 22.51 -4.65 8.62
CA MET A 227 23.79 -4.88 7.96
C MET A 227 24.34 -3.53 7.46
N PRO A 228 25.34 -2.93 8.14
CA PRO A 228 25.82 -1.58 7.82
C PRO A 228 26.53 -1.51 6.47
N ASN A 229 27.24 -2.59 6.10
CA ASN A 229 27.97 -2.69 4.83
C ASN A 229 27.10 -3.25 3.68
N LYS A 230 25.77 -3.18 3.79
CA LYS A 230 24.82 -3.52 2.70
C LYS A 230 25.13 -4.90 2.08
N SER A 231 24.90 -5.06 0.78
CA SER A 231 25.10 -6.29 0.01
C SER A 231 26.45 -6.32 -0.72
N LEU A 232 26.97 -7.51 -0.97
CA LEU A 232 28.25 -7.76 -1.63
C LEU A 232 28.31 -7.19 -3.06
N ASP A 233 27.20 -7.26 -3.81
CA ASP A 233 27.11 -6.68 -5.16
C ASP A 233 27.37 -5.16 -5.18
N SER A 234 27.01 -4.46 -4.10
CA SER A 234 27.24 -3.02 -3.94
C SER A 234 28.72 -2.65 -3.80
N PHE A 235 29.58 -3.62 -3.49
CA PHE A 235 31.04 -3.47 -3.48
C PHE A 235 31.66 -3.99 -4.76
N LEU A 236 31.24 -5.17 -5.23
CA LEU A 236 31.83 -5.78 -6.43
C LEU A 236 31.61 -4.95 -7.70
N PHE A 237 30.45 -4.31 -7.83
CA PHE A 237 30.05 -3.63 -9.07
C PHE A 237 30.09 -2.11 -8.96
N ASN A 238 30.66 -1.56 -7.89
CA ASN A 238 30.91 -0.13 -7.75
C ASN A 238 32.43 0.10 -7.73
N GLU A 239 32.94 0.86 -8.71
CA GLU A 239 34.38 1.04 -8.89
C GLU A 239 35.09 1.59 -7.66
N THR A 240 34.48 2.58 -6.99
CA THR A 240 35.05 3.21 -5.79
C THR A 240 35.09 2.26 -4.60
N ARG A 241 34.07 1.40 -4.45
CA ARG A 241 33.97 0.44 -3.32
C ARG A 241 34.72 -0.86 -3.58
N ARG A 242 34.93 -1.22 -4.85
CA ARG A 242 35.62 -2.46 -5.25
C ARG A 242 37.04 -2.54 -4.69
N SER A 243 37.72 -1.41 -4.56
CA SER A 243 39.07 -1.31 -3.99
C SER A 243 39.13 -1.67 -2.51
N ILE A 244 38.02 -1.56 -1.77
CA ILE A 244 37.92 -1.95 -0.35
C ILE A 244 38.05 -3.48 -0.19
N LEU A 245 37.62 -4.23 -1.21
CA LEU A 245 37.69 -5.68 -1.28
C LEU A 245 38.99 -6.13 -1.96
N ASP A 246 40.08 -6.07 -1.20
CA ASP A 246 41.31 -6.77 -1.57
C ASP A 246 41.10 -8.29 -1.66
N TRP A 247 42.08 -8.99 -2.22
CA TRP A 247 41.95 -10.44 -2.44
C TRP A 247 41.73 -11.22 -1.14
N ARG A 248 42.37 -10.81 -0.03
CA ARG A 248 42.23 -11.49 1.25
C ARG A 248 40.79 -11.39 1.77
N LYS A 249 40.21 -10.20 1.77
CA LYS A 249 38.80 -10.00 2.14
C LYS A 249 37.86 -10.77 1.22
N ARG A 250 38.12 -10.79 -0.09
CA ARG A 250 37.32 -11.59 -1.03
C ARG A 250 37.38 -13.08 -0.70
N PHE A 251 38.56 -13.59 -0.38
CA PHE A 251 38.74 -14.98 0.02
C PHE A 251 38.00 -15.29 1.33
N ASP A 252 38.12 -14.43 2.34
CA ASP A 252 37.41 -14.57 3.62
C ASP A 252 35.89 -14.55 3.42
N ILE A 253 35.39 -13.70 2.51
CA ILE A 253 33.98 -13.67 2.09
C ILE A 253 33.58 -14.99 1.41
N ILE A 254 34.38 -15.51 0.48
CA ILE A 254 34.10 -16.79 -0.18
C ILE A 254 33.97 -17.92 0.85
N VAL A 255 34.92 -17.99 1.80
CA VAL A 255 34.92 -18.99 2.86
C VAL A 255 33.70 -18.85 3.77
N GLY A 256 33.34 -17.63 4.17
CA GLY A 256 32.16 -17.38 4.99
C GLY A 256 30.86 -17.77 4.28
N ILE A 257 30.72 -17.45 3.00
CA ILE A 257 29.55 -17.89 2.20
C ILE A 257 29.50 -19.42 2.14
N ALA A 258 30.63 -20.08 1.84
CA ALA A 258 30.69 -21.54 1.78
C ALA A 258 30.30 -22.20 3.10
N ARG A 259 30.74 -21.66 4.25
CA ARG A 259 30.33 -22.12 5.59
C ARG A 259 28.83 -21.95 5.81
N GLY A 260 28.25 -20.82 5.41
CA GLY A 260 26.81 -20.59 5.50
C GLY A 260 26.00 -21.59 4.67
N ILE A 261 26.45 -21.90 3.45
CA ILE A 261 25.82 -22.88 2.56
C ILE A 261 25.95 -24.30 3.13
N LEU A 262 27.15 -24.68 3.57
CA LEU A 262 27.40 -25.99 4.20
C LEU A 262 26.46 -26.20 5.40
N TYR A 263 26.33 -25.16 6.24
CA TYR A 263 25.43 -25.21 7.38
C TYR A 263 23.99 -25.51 6.97
N ILE A 264 23.41 -24.76 6.03
CA ILE A 264 22.00 -24.98 5.63
C ILE A 264 21.79 -26.30 4.88
N HIS A 265 22.84 -26.88 4.29
CA HIS A 265 22.75 -28.15 3.54
C HIS A 265 22.96 -29.39 4.41
N GLN A 266 23.84 -29.31 5.42
CA GLN A 266 24.34 -30.48 6.15
C GLN A 266 24.31 -30.32 7.67
N ASP A 267 24.78 -29.18 8.21
CA ASP A 267 24.99 -29.04 9.66
C ASP A 267 23.75 -28.52 10.41
N SER A 268 22.76 -27.98 9.71
CA SER A 268 21.47 -27.64 10.30
C SER A 268 20.61 -28.88 10.47
N ARG A 269 19.74 -28.86 11.49
CA ARG A 269 18.78 -29.95 11.76
C ARG A 269 17.84 -30.26 10.60
N LEU A 270 17.65 -29.30 9.71
CA LEU A 270 16.85 -29.44 8.49
C LEU A 270 17.78 -29.25 7.31
N LYS A 271 17.67 -30.09 6.29
CA LYS A 271 18.32 -29.86 5.00
C LYS A 271 17.53 -28.81 4.23
N ILE A 272 18.12 -27.65 3.97
CA ILE A 272 17.45 -26.51 3.35
C ILE A 272 18.14 -26.14 2.05
N ILE A 273 17.36 -25.91 1.00
CA ILE A 273 17.86 -25.38 -0.27
C ILE A 273 17.38 -23.94 -0.38
N HIS A 274 18.30 -23.01 -0.59
CA HIS A 274 18.04 -21.58 -0.63
C HIS A 274 17.30 -21.16 -1.92
N ARG A 275 17.73 -21.69 -3.08
CA ARG A 275 17.19 -21.44 -4.44
C ARG A 275 17.34 -20.03 -5.00
N ASP A 276 17.77 -19.06 -4.20
CA ASP A 276 18.03 -17.68 -4.67
C ASP A 276 19.37 -17.12 -4.14
N LEU A 277 20.42 -17.93 -4.16
CA LEU A 277 21.77 -17.46 -3.82
C LEU A 277 22.29 -16.56 -4.94
N LYS A 278 22.67 -15.33 -4.58
CA LYS A 278 23.23 -14.31 -5.47
C LYS A 278 23.98 -13.25 -4.66
N THR A 279 24.82 -12.46 -5.31
CA THR A 279 25.64 -11.43 -4.63
C THR A 279 24.82 -10.34 -3.92
N SER A 280 23.61 -10.03 -4.39
CA SER A 280 22.70 -9.11 -3.69
C SER A 280 22.02 -9.69 -2.45
N ASN A 281 22.02 -11.02 -2.30
CA ASN A 281 21.51 -11.72 -1.10
C ASN A 281 22.63 -12.09 -0.11
N ILE A 282 23.89 -11.73 -0.40
CA ILE A 282 24.99 -11.79 0.56
C ILE A 282 25.16 -10.40 1.17
N LEU A 283 24.78 -10.24 2.44
CA LEU A 283 24.97 -9.00 3.19
C LEU A 283 26.31 -9.01 3.94
N LEU A 284 26.80 -7.83 4.30
CA LEU A 284 28.06 -7.64 5.01
C LEU A 284 27.80 -6.93 6.35
N ASP A 285 28.30 -7.53 7.43
CA ASP A 285 28.27 -6.91 8.76
C ASP A 285 29.35 -5.83 8.92
N GLU A 286 29.49 -5.28 10.12
CA GLU A 286 30.41 -4.16 10.42
C GLU A 286 31.86 -4.50 10.09
N GLU A 287 32.28 -5.74 10.34
CA GLU A 287 33.62 -6.27 10.09
C GLU A 287 33.82 -6.85 8.68
N MET A 288 32.85 -6.65 7.77
CA MET A 288 32.85 -7.18 6.39
C MET A 288 32.73 -8.70 6.29
N ASN A 289 32.19 -9.38 7.31
CA ASN A 289 31.87 -10.80 7.21
C ASN A 289 30.57 -11.01 6.42
N PRO A 290 30.51 -12.07 5.59
CA PRO A 290 29.33 -12.35 4.79
C PRO A 290 28.22 -13.03 5.60
N LYS A 291 26.99 -12.60 5.34
CA LYS A 291 25.77 -13.21 5.85
C LYS A 291 24.76 -13.45 4.74
N ILE A 292 24.37 -14.71 4.55
CA ILE A 292 23.34 -15.09 3.58
C ILE A 292 21.96 -14.62 4.10
N SER A 293 21.19 -14.01 3.22
CA SER A 293 19.86 -13.45 3.49
C SER A 293 18.84 -13.92 2.46
N ASP A 294 17.57 -13.56 2.68
CA ASP A 294 16.46 -13.76 1.74
C ASP A 294 16.03 -15.23 1.50
N PHE A 295 15.56 -15.87 2.57
CA PHE A 295 15.08 -17.26 2.57
C PHE A 295 13.64 -17.43 2.06
N GLY A 296 13.02 -16.42 1.45
CA GLY A 296 11.62 -16.47 0.99
C GLY A 296 11.35 -17.61 0.03
N LEU A 297 12.33 -17.91 -0.83
CA LEU A 297 12.26 -18.98 -1.80
C LEU A 297 12.79 -20.31 -1.27
N ALA A 298 13.31 -20.40 -0.04
CA ALA A 298 13.95 -21.62 0.43
C ALA A 298 12.95 -22.79 0.65
N ARG A 299 13.47 -24.02 0.65
CA ARG A 299 12.69 -25.27 0.77
C ARG A 299 13.38 -26.25 1.71
N ILE A 300 12.58 -26.96 2.52
CA ILE A 300 13.06 -28.03 3.43
C ILE A 300 12.98 -29.35 2.68
N PHE A 301 14.07 -30.10 2.67
CA PHE A 301 14.10 -31.50 2.30
C PHE A 301 13.94 -32.37 3.54
N LYS A 302 13.04 -33.36 3.47
CA LYS A 302 12.78 -34.30 4.58
C LYS A 302 13.45 -35.65 4.30
N GLY A 303 14.03 -36.25 5.33
CA GLY A 303 14.68 -37.57 5.26
C GLY A 303 15.74 -37.65 4.16
N ASP A 304 15.64 -38.69 3.34
CA ASP A 304 16.65 -39.07 2.35
C ASP A 304 16.47 -38.35 1.00
N GLN A 305 15.60 -37.35 0.93
CA GLN A 305 15.35 -36.60 -0.30
C GLN A 305 16.65 -35.98 -0.83
N THR A 306 16.96 -36.29 -2.09
CA THR A 306 18.15 -35.79 -2.80
C THR A 306 17.82 -34.69 -3.79
N HIS A 307 16.57 -34.64 -4.28
CA HIS A 307 16.08 -33.64 -5.23
C HIS A 307 14.55 -33.53 -5.16
N GLU A 308 14.01 -32.42 -5.66
CA GLU A 308 12.58 -32.18 -5.79
C GLU A 308 12.28 -31.56 -7.16
N LYS A 309 11.06 -31.78 -7.68
CA LYS A 309 10.61 -31.23 -8.96
C LYS A 309 9.46 -30.26 -8.72
N THR A 310 9.49 -29.11 -9.38
CA THR A 310 8.42 -28.11 -9.30
C THR A 310 8.04 -27.59 -10.68
N ASN A 311 6.75 -27.29 -10.87
CA ASN A 311 6.25 -26.62 -12.08
C ASN A 311 6.43 -25.10 -12.01
N ARG A 312 6.83 -24.56 -10.85
CA ARG A 312 7.00 -23.11 -10.63
C ARG A 312 8.48 -22.79 -10.44
N ILE A 313 9.12 -22.38 -11.52
CA ILE A 313 10.51 -21.93 -11.53
C ILE A 313 10.57 -20.51 -10.95
N VAL A 314 11.36 -20.33 -9.90
CA VAL A 314 11.55 -19.06 -9.17
C VAL A 314 13.00 -18.93 -8.76
N GLY A 315 13.54 -17.71 -8.78
CA GLY A 315 14.94 -17.42 -8.49
C GLY A 315 15.49 -16.39 -9.46
N THR A 316 16.76 -16.04 -9.30
CA THR A 316 17.39 -15.01 -10.13
C THR A 316 18.07 -15.61 -11.35
N PHE A 317 17.69 -15.13 -12.53
CA PHE A 317 18.30 -15.54 -13.80
C PHE A 317 19.82 -15.25 -13.81
N GLY A 318 20.60 -16.16 -14.38
CA GLY A 318 22.07 -16.13 -14.35
C GLY A 318 22.68 -16.88 -13.15
N TYR A 319 21.93 -17.12 -12.08
CA TYR A 319 22.38 -17.91 -10.92
C TYR A 319 21.71 -19.29 -10.84
N MET A 320 20.60 -19.50 -11.55
CA MET A 320 19.86 -20.77 -11.53
C MET A 320 20.61 -21.87 -12.31
N SER A 321 20.64 -23.08 -11.76
CA SER A 321 21.26 -24.22 -12.42
C SER A 321 20.47 -24.68 -13.65
N PRO A 322 21.14 -25.21 -14.69
CA PRO A 322 20.47 -25.60 -15.94
C PRO A 322 19.35 -26.62 -15.73
N GLU A 323 19.56 -27.62 -14.87
CA GLU A 323 18.55 -28.64 -14.59
C GLU A 323 17.32 -28.08 -13.87
N TYR A 324 17.48 -27.00 -13.11
CA TYR A 324 16.36 -26.32 -12.48
C TYR A 324 15.56 -25.50 -13.50
N VAL A 325 16.24 -24.78 -14.38
CA VAL A 325 15.60 -23.97 -15.43
C VAL A 325 14.88 -24.85 -16.45
N VAL A 326 15.50 -25.96 -16.86
CA VAL A 326 14.96 -26.81 -17.94
C VAL A 326 13.90 -27.78 -17.42
N PHE A 327 14.14 -28.41 -16.27
CA PHE A 327 13.30 -29.52 -15.79
C PHE A 327 12.53 -29.20 -14.51
N GLY A 328 12.71 -28.01 -13.94
CA GLY A 328 12.14 -27.66 -12.63
C GLY A 328 12.73 -28.48 -11.48
N LYS A 329 13.89 -29.13 -11.68
CA LYS A 329 14.53 -30.00 -10.70
C LYS A 329 15.54 -29.22 -9.87
N PHE A 330 15.36 -29.16 -8.55
CA PHE A 330 16.31 -28.51 -7.66
C PHE A 330 16.82 -29.44 -6.56
N SER A 331 18.03 -29.17 -6.09
CA SER A 331 18.72 -29.90 -5.02
C SER A 331 19.74 -28.98 -4.34
N THR A 332 20.48 -29.49 -3.35
CA THR A 332 21.64 -28.77 -2.81
C THR A 332 22.67 -28.42 -3.89
N LYS A 333 22.74 -29.20 -4.98
CA LYS A 333 23.64 -28.90 -6.12
C LYS A 333 23.20 -27.68 -6.92
N SER A 334 21.92 -27.32 -6.88
CA SER A 334 21.43 -26.08 -7.50
C SER A 334 22.00 -24.85 -6.78
N ASP A 335 22.04 -24.87 -5.44
CA ASP A 335 22.70 -23.82 -4.65
C ASP A 335 24.23 -23.80 -4.87
N VAL A 336 24.87 -24.97 -5.03
CA VAL A 336 26.31 -25.06 -5.35
C VAL A 336 26.61 -24.43 -6.71
N PHE A 337 25.74 -24.62 -7.71
CA PHE A 337 25.88 -23.93 -9.00
C PHE A 337 25.80 -22.41 -8.82
N SER A 338 24.79 -21.92 -8.10
CA SER A 338 24.65 -20.48 -7.81
C SER A 338 25.86 -19.92 -7.07
N PHE A 339 26.44 -20.69 -6.12
CA PHE A 339 27.68 -20.33 -5.44
C PHE A 339 28.87 -20.24 -6.40
N GLY A 340 28.98 -21.14 -7.38
CA GLY A 340 29.99 -21.06 -8.43
C GLY A 340 29.90 -19.75 -9.23
N ILE A 341 28.69 -19.29 -9.53
CA ILE A 341 28.48 -17.99 -10.19
C ILE A 341 28.91 -16.83 -9.27
N ILE A 342 28.54 -16.86 -7.98
CA ILE A 342 28.99 -15.86 -7.00
C ILE A 342 30.52 -15.82 -6.92
N LEU A 343 31.19 -16.97 -6.93
CA LEU A 343 32.65 -17.07 -6.92
C LEU A 343 33.27 -16.36 -8.13
N LEU A 344 32.71 -16.58 -9.33
CA LEU A 344 33.16 -15.90 -10.55
C LEU A 344 32.97 -14.38 -10.46
N GLU A 345 31.86 -13.91 -9.92
CA GLU A 345 31.62 -12.47 -9.72
C GLU A 345 32.60 -11.86 -8.71
N ILE A 346 32.92 -12.58 -7.63
CA ILE A 346 33.90 -12.14 -6.62
C ILE A 346 35.31 -12.06 -7.24
N ILE A 347 35.72 -13.08 -8.00
CA ILE A 347 37.06 -13.13 -8.60
C ILE A 347 37.21 -12.05 -9.68
N THR A 348 36.24 -11.97 -10.61
CA THR A 348 36.33 -11.06 -11.76
C THR A 348 35.94 -9.63 -11.45
N GLY A 349 35.11 -9.41 -10.42
CA GLY A 349 34.45 -8.13 -10.16
C GLY A 349 33.43 -7.73 -11.23
N LYS A 350 33.04 -8.65 -12.13
CA LYS A 350 32.09 -8.39 -13.23
C LYS A 350 30.74 -9.05 -12.95
N ARG A 351 29.65 -8.43 -13.41
CA ARG A 351 28.30 -9.00 -13.32
C ARG A 351 28.15 -10.15 -14.30
N ASN A 352 27.48 -11.22 -13.90
CA ASN A 352 27.17 -12.34 -14.79
C ASN A 352 26.25 -11.98 -15.98
N ASN A 353 25.51 -10.87 -15.88
CA ASN A 353 24.56 -10.39 -16.90
C ASN A 353 25.07 -9.16 -17.68
N SER A 354 26.37 -8.83 -17.63
CA SER A 354 26.91 -7.80 -18.52
C SER A 354 26.96 -8.34 -19.94
N PHE A 355 25.95 -8.03 -20.74
CA PHE A 355 26.04 -8.14 -22.20
C PHE A 355 27.20 -7.25 -22.66
N TYR A 356 28.36 -7.86 -22.89
CA TYR A 356 29.35 -7.25 -23.76
C TYR A 356 28.77 -7.35 -25.17
N GLN A 357 28.38 -6.20 -25.71
CA GLN A 357 28.02 -6.05 -27.11
C GLN A 357 29.32 -6.05 -27.92
N GLU A 358 29.99 -7.20 -27.98
CA GLU A 358 31.03 -7.52 -28.98
C GLU A 358 31.33 -9.01 -28.87
N ASP A 359 31.25 -9.67 -30.02
CA ASP A 359 31.53 -11.09 -30.31
C ASP A 359 30.45 -12.14 -29.98
N PHE A 360 29.69 -12.42 -31.05
CA PHE A 360 28.78 -13.54 -31.22
C PHE A 360 29.54 -14.88 -31.13
N TYR A 361 29.68 -15.41 -29.93
CA TYR A 361 29.89 -16.84 -29.70
C TYR A 361 28.68 -17.41 -28.97
N PRO A 362 28.01 -18.45 -29.50
CA PRO A 362 26.78 -18.98 -28.93
C PRO A 362 27.08 -19.76 -27.64
N SER A 363 27.04 -19.08 -26.49
CA SER A 363 26.92 -19.73 -25.19
C SER A 363 25.44 -19.87 -24.83
N MET A 364 25.02 -21.04 -24.35
CA MET A 364 23.64 -21.32 -23.90
C MET A 364 23.23 -20.57 -22.61
N ILE A 365 23.99 -19.54 -22.22
CA ILE A 365 23.72 -18.72 -21.03
C ILE A 365 22.71 -17.58 -21.34
N GLY A 366 22.35 -17.37 -22.61
CA GLY A 366 21.63 -16.14 -23.01
C GLY A 366 20.29 -16.26 -23.73
N LYS A 367 19.86 -17.41 -24.28
CA LYS A 367 18.59 -17.50 -25.02
C LYS A 367 18.02 -18.91 -24.99
N PHE A 368 16.71 -19.06 -24.73
CA PHE A 368 15.76 -20.00 -25.37
C PHE A 368 14.34 -19.81 -24.77
N PRO A 369 13.29 -20.35 -25.43
CA PRO A 369 12.47 -19.78 -26.48
C PRO A 369 11.24 -19.01 -25.93
N ASP A 370 10.53 -18.30 -26.81
CA ASP A 370 9.26 -17.65 -26.52
C ASP A 370 8.24 -18.67 -25.99
N PHE A 371 7.76 -18.48 -24.75
CA PHE A 371 6.74 -19.31 -24.11
C PHE A 371 5.33 -18.94 -24.59
N SER A 372 5.18 -18.60 -25.88
CA SER A 372 3.88 -18.42 -26.52
C SER A 372 3.24 -19.77 -26.85
N GLY A 373 3.02 -20.61 -25.83
CA GLY A 373 1.99 -21.67 -25.74
C GLY A 373 1.59 -22.53 -26.95
N LYS A 374 2.37 -22.62 -28.03
CA LYS A 374 2.04 -23.47 -29.17
C LYS A 374 2.83 -24.78 -29.08
N PRO A 375 2.14 -25.94 -29.12
CA PRO A 375 2.83 -27.22 -29.19
C PRO A 375 3.58 -27.33 -30.52
N PRO A 376 4.72 -28.04 -30.55
CA PRO A 376 5.45 -28.29 -31.79
C PRO A 376 4.57 -29.13 -32.73
N GLU A 377 4.39 -28.64 -33.95
CA GLU A 377 3.88 -29.47 -35.05
C GLU A 377 4.98 -30.47 -35.42
N ILE A 378 4.56 -31.73 -35.58
CA ILE A 378 5.40 -32.89 -35.90
C ILE A 378 5.97 -32.78 -37.32
#